data_AF-A0A2I7SF43-F1
#
_entry.id   AF-A0A2I7SF43-F1
#
_cell.length_a   1.000
_cell.length_b   1.000
_cell.length_c   1.000
_cell.angle_alpha   90.00
_cell.angle_beta   90.00
_cell.angle_gamma   90.00
#
_symmetry.space_group_name_H-M   'P 1'
#
loop_
_entity.id
_entity.type
_entity.pdbx_description
1 polymer ?
#
loop_
_entity_poly.entity_id
_entity_poly.type
_entity_poly.pdbx_seq_one_letter_code
_entity_poly.pdbx_strand_id
1 'polypeptide(L)' 'MALNKTQLQADIKNLLTEMMQRENTSIDEFAERLSNSIDDYVKSASIQYNSGLVAPNGAVTGTFNGNLN' A
#
# COMPACT_ATOMS: atom_id res chain seq x y z
N MET A 1 8.99 0.58 -10.59
CA MET A 1 7.68 1.00 -11.15
C MET A 1 7.07 1.98 -10.17
N ALA A 2 6.41 3.03 -10.64
CA ALA A 2 5.68 3.93 -9.77
C ALA A 2 4.45 3.20 -9.18
N LEU A 3 4.10 3.56 -7.95
CA LEU A 3 2.88 3.05 -7.31
C LEU A 3 1.62 3.28 -8.15
N ASN A 4 0.73 2.27 -8.22
CA ASN A 4 -0.47 2.30 -9.06
C ASN A 4 -1.62 3.10 -8.42
N LYS A 5 -1.53 4.43 -8.50
CA LYS A 5 -2.54 5.35 -7.94
C LYS A 5 -3.91 5.20 -8.58
N THR A 6 -3.98 4.81 -9.84
CA THR A 6 -5.23 4.60 -10.56
C THR A 6 -6.03 3.45 -9.97
N GLN A 7 -5.35 2.35 -9.63
CA GLN A 7 -6.00 1.20 -8.99
C GLN A 7 -6.51 1.57 -7.60
N LEU A 8 -5.69 2.20 -6.75
CA LEU A 8 -6.13 2.63 -5.42
C LEU A 8 -7.36 3.56 -5.48
N GLN A 9 -7.40 4.49 -6.44
CA GLN A 9 -8.58 5.34 -6.63
C GLN A 9 -9.82 4.54 -7.03
N ALA A 10 -9.67 3.52 -7.88
CA ALA A 10 -10.78 2.65 -8.27
C ALA A 10 -11.30 1.86 -7.05
N ASP A 11 -10.40 1.31 -6.24
CA ASP A 11 -10.75 0.52 -5.06
C ASP A 11 -11.51 1.36 -4.02
N ILE A 12 -11.05 2.59 -3.75
CA ILE A 12 -11.73 3.52 -2.84
C ILE A 12 -13.13 3.89 -3.35
N LYS A 13 -13.28 4.15 -4.66
CA LYS A 13 -14.58 4.46 -5.27
C LYS A 13 -15.56 3.29 -5.18
N ASN A 14 -15.07 2.07 -5.41
CA ASN A 14 -15.88 0.86 -5.28
C ASN A 14 -16.32 0.67 -3.82
N LEU A 15 -15.40 0.80 -2.86
CA LEU A 15 -15.72 0.74 -1.43
C LEU A 15 -16.79 1.76 -1.05
N LEU A 16 -16.66 3.02 -1.47
CA LEU A 16 -17.66 4.05 -1.19
C LEU A 16 -19.01 3.71 -1.82
N THR A 17 -19.02 3.23 -3.05
CA THR A 17 -20.26 2.85 -3.75
C THR A 17 -20.96 1.70 -3.04
N GLU A 18 -20.21 0.69 -2.59
CA GLU A 18 -20.76 -0.41 -1.79
C GLU A 18 -21.31 0.08 -0.45
N MET A 19 -20.59 0.94 0.26
CA MET A 19 -21.04 1.46 1.56
C MET A 19 -22.30 2.32 1.43
N MET A 20 -22.45 3.07 0.33
CA MET A 20 -23.66 3.84 0.04
C MET A 20 -24.89 2.98 -0.26
N GLN A 21 -24.69 1.74 -0.72
CA GLN A 21 -25.79 0.80 -1.01
C GLN A 21 -26.26 0.03 0.22
N ARG A 22 -25.58 0.17 1.36
CA ARG A 22 -25.94 -0.54 2.58
C ARG A 22 -27.06 0.16 3.33
N GLU A 23 -27.96 -0.65 3.89
CA GLU A 23 -29.04 -0.17 4.73
C GLU A 23 -28.53 0.46 6.04
N ASN A 24 -27.41 -0.05 6.57
CA ASN A 24 -26.78 0.46 7.78
C ASN A 24 -25.35 0.92 7.52
N THR A 25 -25.06 2.14 7.93
CA THR A 25 -23.69 2.69 7.92
C THR A 25 -22.82 1.96 8.94
N SER A 26 -21.68 1.43 8.50
CA SER A 26 -20.64 0.87 9.37
C SER A 26 -19.33 1.63 9.15
N ILE A 27 -18.99 2.52 10.10
CA ILE A 27 -17.77 3.34 10.01
C ILE A 27 -16.53 2.48 10.23
N ASP A 28 -16.60 1.52 11.15
CA ASP A 28 -15.46 0.65 11.48
C ASP A 28 -15.05 -0.20 10.28
N GLU A 29 -16.02 -0.79 9.57
CA GLU A 29 -15.72 -1.58 8.38
C GLU A 29 -15.19 -0.72 7.24
N PHE A 30 -15.75 0.48 7.04
CA PHE A 30 -15.20 1.41 6.06
C PHE A 30 -13.73 1.74 6.35
N ALA A 31 -13.42 2.04 7.62
CA ALA A 31 -12.06 2.36 8.05
C ALA A 31 -11.12 1.16 7.86
N GLU A 32 -11.54 -0.04 8.25
CA GLU A 32 -10.77 -1.27 8.07
C GLU A 32 -10.45 -1.51 6.59
N ARG A 33 -11.47 -1.53 5.73
CA ARG A 33 -11.30 -1.80 4.30
C ARG A 33 -10.48 -0.72 3.59
N LEU A 34 -10.68 0.55 3.95
CA LEU A 34 -9.87 1.66 3.43
C LEU A 34 -8.39 1.50 3.82
N SER A 35 -8.14 1.19 5.09
CA SER A 35 -6.77 1.00 5.59
C SER A 35 -6.06 -0.17 4.89
N ASN A 36 -6.77 -1.26 4.63
CA ASN A 36 -6.24 -2.41 3.88
C ASN A 36 -5.87 -2.03 2.44
N SER A 37 -6.73 -1.29 1.72
CA SER A 37 -6.40 -0.83 0.36
C SER A 37 -5.15 0.07 0.33
N ILE A 38 -4.97 0.91 1.36
CA ILE A 38 -3.76 1.74 1.49
C ILE A 38 -2.52 0.88 1.80
N ASP A 39 -2.65 -0.10 2.70
CA ASP A 39 -1.56 -1.02 3.05
C ASP A 39 -1.10 -1.84 1.84
N ASP A 40 -2.03 -2.40 1.07
CA ASP A 40 -1.73 -3.13 -0.17
C ASP A 40 -1.06 -2.23 -1.21
N TYR A 41 -1.54 -1.00 -1.36
CA TYR A 41 -0.94 -0.01 -2.23
C TYR A 41 0.51 0.29 -1.81
N VAL A 42 0.79 0.51 -0.53
CA VAL A 42 2.15 0.77 -0.03
C VAL A 42 3.04 -0.46 -0.19
N LYS A 43 2.54 -1.67 0.07
CA LYS A 43 3.27 -2.94 -0.12
C LYS A 43 3.61 -3.23 -1.57
N SER A 44 2.83 -2.71 -2.53
CA SER A 44 3.15 -2.80 -3.96
C SER A 44 4.37 -1.96 -4.35
N ALA A 45 4.88 -1.10 -3.46
CA ALA A 45 6.09 -0.32 -3.70
C ALA A 45 7.29 -1.27 -3.92
N SER A 46 7.89 -1.16 -5.09
CA SER A 46 9.14 -1.87 -5.40
C SER A 46 10.32 -0.98 -5.04
N ILE A 47 11.19 -1.49 -4.17
CA ILE A 47 12.49 -0.87 -3.89
C ILE A 47 13.45 -1.29 -4.99
N GLN A 48 13.90 -0.32 -5.78
CA GLN A 48 14.93 -0.54 -6.80
C GLN A 48 16.31 -0.29 -6.18
N TYR A 49 17.06 -1.35 -5.94
CA TYR A 49 18.44 -1.25 -5.46
C TYR A 49 19.37 -0.95 -6.63
N ASN A 50 19.86 0.30 -6.72
CA ASN A 50 20.81 0.70 -7.77
C ASN A 50 22.23 0.15 -7.54
N SER A 51 22.55 -0.27 -6.32
CA SER A 51 23.79 -0.92 -5.93
C SER A 51 23.50 -2.17 -5.11
N GLY A 52 24.37 -3.19 -5.22
CA GLY A 52 24.24 -4.42 -4.44
C GLY A 52 24.32 -4.14 -2.95
N LEU A 53 23.43 -4.75 -2.17
CA LEU A 53 23.50 -4.76 -0.71
C LEU A 53 24.72 -5.58 -0.28
N VAL A 54 25.76 -4.94 0.27
CA VAL A 54 26.99 -5.63 0.71
C VAL A 54 27.05 -5.66 2.24
N ALA A 55 27.08 -6.85 2.82
CA ALA A 55 27.41 -7.06 4.23
C ALA A 55 28.77 -7.77 4.33
N PRO A 56 29.72 -7.32 5.17
CA PRO A 56 31.04 -7.93 5.28
C PRO A 56 31.02 -9.38 5.78
N ASN A 57 30.02 -9.78 6.56
CA ASN A 57 29.79 -11.15 7.05
C ASN A 57 28.33 -11.32 7.47
N GLY A 58 27.56 -12.17 6.78
CA GLY A 58 26.19 -12.56 7.19
C GLY A 58 25.05 -11.84 6.45
N ALA A 59 23.83 -11.99 6.96
CA ALA A 59 22.63 -11.45 6.33
C ALA A 59 22.66 -9.91 6.28
N VAL A 60 22.36 -9.35 5.11
CA VAL A 60 22.26 -7.89 4.97
C VAL A 60 21.03 -7.41 5.72
N THR A 61 21.27 -6.72 6.83
CA THR A 61 20.23 -6.05 7.61
C THR A 61 20.50 -4.55 7.49
N GLY A 62 19.54 -3.76 7.03
CA GLY A 62 19.74 -2.33 6.83
C GLY A 62 18.43 -1.57 6.71
N THR A 63 18.44 -0.31 7.16
CA THR A 63 17.31 0.61 6.99
C THR A 63 17.32 1.18 5.58
N PHE A 64 16.21 1.08 4.86
CA PHE A 64 16.06 1.75 3.57
C PHE A 64 15.97 3.27 3.79
N ASN A 65 17.03 4.00 3.38
CA ASN A 65 17.08 5.46 3.39
C ASN A 65 16.77 5.99 1.98
N GLY A 66 15.55 5.80 1.50
CA GLY A 66 15.10 6.29 0.21
C GLY A 66 13.62 6.63 0.21
N ASN A 67 13.16 7.23 -0.88
CA ASN A 67 11.73 7.50 -1.07
C ASN A 67 11.10 6.34 -1.85
N LEU A 68 9.91 5.92 -1.42
CA LEU A 68 9.04 5.11 -2.26
C LEU A 68 8.55 6.00 -3.41
N ASN A 69 8.74 5.56 -4.66
CA ASN A 69 8.37 6.33 -5.86
C ASN A 69 6.91 6.09 -6.28
#